data_AF-A0AAV2NXL2-F1
#
_entry.id   AF-A0AAV2NXL2-F1
#
_cell.length_a   1.000
_cell.length_b   1.000
_cell.length_c   1.000
_cell.angle_alpha   90.00
_cell.angle_beta   90.00
_cell.angle_gamma   90.00
#
_symmetry.space_group_name_H-M   'P 1'
#
loop_
_entity.id
_entity.type
_entity.pdbx_description
1 polymer ?
#
loop_
_entity_poly.entity_id
_entity_poly.type
_entity_poly.pdbx_seq_one_letter_code
_entity_poly.pdbx_strand_id
1 'polypeptide(L)'
;MIAKDNLPLHIVEKEGFQTFMNTVLPLYKIPSRKSITILWRRNALLSSMMKTQLSEVKYLSLTTDIWTETLNMKSFLGMTAHFLVGEQHKSVTIGVVELIERHQSEYLKNWLLNLIDQWNIEIENIVVVVSDNDANIKKAIVDAFGIDKHLPCFAHLKLSSGKNS
;
A
#
# COMPACT_ATOMS: atom_id res chain seq x y z
N MET A 1 2.94 -2.60 -19.91
CA MET A 1 3.33 -3.94 -19.47
C MET A 1 3.75 -3.93 -18.01
N ILE A 2 5.00 -3.58 -17.64
CA ILE A 2 5.53 -3.71 -16.27
C ILE A 2 4.57 -3.18 -15.19
N ALA A 3 4.10 -1.92 -15.33
CA ALA A 3 3.18 -1.33 -14.35
C ALA A 3 1.77 -1.89 -14.40
N LYS A 4 1.29 -2.18 -15.61
CA LYS A 4 -0.09 -2.61 -15.86
C LYS A 4 -0.34 -4.05 -15.42
N ASP A 5 0.66 -4.90 -15.60
CA ASP A 5 0.57 -6.34 -15.41
C ASP A 5 1.29 -6.79 -14.11
N ASN A 6 1.68 -5.83 -13.26
CA ASN A 6 2.37 -6.05 -11.98
C ASN A 6 3.62 -6.95 -12.09
N LEU A 7 4.44 -6.73 -13.12
CA LEU A 7 5.62 -7.56 -13.36
C LEU A 7 6.83 -7.06 -12.57
N PRO A 8 7.73 -7.96 -12.14
CA PRO A 8 8.96 -7.56 -11.48
C PRO A 8 9.81 -6.62 -12.35
N LEU A 9 10.38 -5.56 -11.77
CA LEU A 9 11.22 -4.60 -12.52
C LEU A 9 12.45 -5.25 -13.16
N HIS A 10 12.91 -6.39 -12.64
CA HIS A 10 14.03 -7.15 -13.19
C HIS A 10 13.65 -7.95 -14.45
N ILE A 11 12.40 -7.87 -14.94
CA ILE A 11 11.98 -8.55 -16.17
C ILE A 11 12.83 -8.14 -17.38
N VAL A 12 13.32 -6.90 -17.41
CA VAL A 12 14.17 -6.40 -18.50
C VAL A 12 15.57 -7.00 -18.53
N GLU A 13 15.95 -7.70 -17.45
CA GLU A 13 17.20 -8.43 -17.32
C GLU A 13 17.02 -9.93 -17.60
N LYS A 14 15.78 -10.40 -17.83
CA LYS A 14 15.51 -11.80 -18.18
C LYS A 14 15.87 -12.09 -19.64
N GLU A 15 16.56 -13.20 -19.86
CA GLU A 15 17.01 -13.65 -21.19
C GLU A 15 15.87 -13.68 -22.21
N GLY A 16 14.72 -14.28 -21.88
CA GLY A 16 13.58 -14.35 -22.81
C GLY A 16 13.05 -12.98 -23.25
N PHE A 17 13.02 -12.00 -22.34
CA PHE A 17 12.62 -10.63 -22.69
C PHE A 17 13.65 -9.95 -23.58
N GLN A 18 14.94 -10.16 -23.30
CA GLN A 18 16.03 -9.60 -24.11
C GLN A 18 16.05 -10.18 -25.53
N THR A 19 15.92 -11.51 -25.65
CA THR A 19 15.81 -12.20 -26.95
C THR A 19 14.62 -11.69 -27.74
N PHE A 20 13.45 -11.55 -27.11
CA PHE A 20 12.26 -10.99 -27.75
C PHE A 20 12.50 -9.57 -28.25
N MET A 21 12.99 -8.67 -27.39
CA MET A 21 13.24 -7.28 -27.75
C MET A 21 14.31 -7.14 -28.84
N ASN A 22 15.37 -7.93 -28.80
CA ASN A 22 16.41 -7.95 -29.82
C ASN A 22 15.91 -8.51 -31.16
N THR A 23 14.89 -9.36 -31.15
CA THR A 23 14.27 -9.88 -32.38
C THR A 23 13.33 -8.85 -33.00
N VAL A 24 12.50 -8.20 -32.19
CA VAL A 24 11.47 -7.26 -32.66
C VAL A 24 12.07 -5.88 -32.98
N LEU A 25 13.00 -5.39 -32.16
CA LEU A 25 13.65 -4.09 -32.32
C LEU A 25 15.15 -4.18 -31.96
N PRO A 26 16.01 -4.70 -32.86
CA PRO A 26 17.42 -4.97 -32.58
C PRO A 26 18.26 -3.75 -32.16
N LEU A 27 17.85 -2.54 -32.58
CA LEU A 27 18.55 -1.30 -32.27
C LEU A 27 18.09 -0.63 -30.97
N TYR A 28 17.03 -1.15 -30.34
CA TYR A 28 16.51 -0.60 -29.09
C TYR A 28 17.40 -1.00 -27.90
N LYS A 29 17.98 0.00 -27.22
CA LYS A 29 18.72 -0.24 -25.98
C LYS A 29 17.74 -0.47 -24.83
N ILE A 30 17.63 -1.72 -24.40
CA ILE A 30 16.80 -2.10 -23.26
C ILE A 30 17.30 -1.37 -22.01
N PRO A 31 16.43 -0.62 -21.29
CA PRO A 31 16.84 0.05 -20.06
C PRO A 31 17.16 -0.98 -18.97
N SER A 32 18.17 -0.69 -18.16
CA SER A 32 18.50 -1.53 -16.99
C SER A 32 17.39 -1.50 -15.93
N ARG A 33 17.36 -2.50 -15.03
CA ARG A 33 16.45 -2.47 -13.86
C ARG A 33 16.60 -1.17 -13.07
N LYS A 34 17.83 -0.68 -12.89
CA LYS A 34 18.11 0.60 -12.20
C LYS A 34 17.45 1.78 -12.91
N SER A 35 17.57 1.84 -14.23
CA SER A 35 16.95 2.89 -15.06
C SER A 35 15.43 2.87 -14.90
N ILE A 36 14.82 1.68 -14.96
CA ILE A 36 13.36 1.52 -14.77
C ILE A 36 12.94 1.92 -13.35
N THR A 37 13.68 1.52 -12.32
CA THR A 37 13.37 1.91 -10.93
C THR A 37 13.38 3.43 -10.75
N ILE A 38 14.32 4.14 -11.38
CA ILE A 38 14.35 5.62 -11.32
C ILE A 38 13.12 6.21 -12.01
N LEU A 39 12.77 5.71 -13.20
CA LEU A 39 11.58 6.14 -13.93
C LEU A 39 10.30 5.87 -13.12
N TRP A 40 10.21 4.69 -12.49
CA TRP A 40 9.09 4.31 -11.64
C TRP A 40 8.90 5.24 -10.45
N ARG A 41 9.99 5.53 -9.72
CA ARG A 41 9.98 6.46 -8.57
C ARG A 41 9.62 7.89 -8.99
N ARG A 42 9.95 8.27 -10.22
CA ARG A 42 9.65 9.59 -10.78
C ARG A 42 8.30 9.65 -11.48
N ASN A 43 7.49 8.60 -11.42
CA ASN A 43 6.22 8.56 -12.12
C ASN A 43 5.14 9.33 -11.37
N ALA A 44 5.36 10.63 -11.19
CA ALA A 44 4.44 11.58 -10.58
C ALA A 44 3.11 11.64 -11.34
N LEU A 45 3.10 11.31 -12.63
CA LEU A 45 1.89 11.26 -13.45
C LEU A 45 0.92 10.19 -12.95
N LEU A 46 1.39 8.95 -12.73
CA LEU A 46 0.51 7.88 -12.21
C LEU A 46 0.00 8.20 -10.81
N SER A 47 0.88 8.71 -9.92
CA SER A 47 0.47 9.14 -8.59
C SER A 47 -0.54 10.28 -8.65
N SER A 48 -0.34 11.27 -9.52
CA SER A 48 -1.29 12.38 -9.73
C SER A 48 -2.64 11.88 -10.22
N MET A 49 -2.66 11.01 -11.23
CA MET A 49 -3.90 10.44 -11.76
C MET A 49 -4.67 9.67 -10.68
N MET A 50 -3.97 8.88 -9.87
CA MET A 50 -4.60 8.15 -8.77
C MET A 50 -5.09 9.08 -7.65
N LYS A 51 -4.36 10.15 -7.32
CA LYS A 51 -4.82 11.16 -6.36
C LYS A 51 -6.10 11.85 -6.85
N THR A 52 -6.17 12.23 -8.12
CA THR A 52 -7.40 12.79 -8.72
C THR A 52 -8.55 11.80 -8.59
N GLN A 53 -8.32 10.54 -8.96
CA GLN A 53 -9.36 9.51 -8.86
C GLN A 53 -9.82 9.29 -7.41
N LEU A 54 -8.90 9.30 -6.43
CA LEU A 54 -9.24 9.17 -5.01
C LEU A 54 -9.98 10.40 -4.47
N SER A 55 -9.70 11.61 -4.97
CA SER A 55 -10.40 12.82 -4.55
C SER A 55 -11.89 12.85 -4.97
N GLU A 56 -12.26 12.08 -5.99
CA GLU A 56 -13.65 11.94 -6.44
C GLU A 56 -14.43 10.87 -5.65
N VAL A 57 -13.73 10.07 -4.83
CA VAL A 57 -14.32 8.96 -4.07
C VAL A 57 -14.90 9.47 -2.76
N LYS A 58 -16.22 9.37 -2.63
CA LYS A 58 -16.95 9.74 -1.40
C LYS A 58 -16.86 8.71 -0.28
N TYR A 59 -16.66 7.44 -0.62
CA TYR A 59 -16.65 6.34 0.34
C TYR A 59 -15.51 5.38 0.03
N LEU A 60 -14.61 5.24 0.99
CA LEU A 60 -13.52 4.28 0.90
C LEU A 60 -13.26 3.60 2.24
N SER A 61 -12.71 2.40 2.19
CA SER A 61 -12.19 1.70 3.35
C SER A 61 -10.66 1.61 3.27
N LEU A 62 -10.04 1.59 4.42
CA LEU A 62 -8.60 1.40 4.55
C LEU A 62 -8.33 0.04 5.17
N THR A 63 -7.28 -0.62 4.71
CA THR A 63 -6.67 -1.75 5.42
C THR A 63 -5.26 -1.34 5.84
N THR A 64 -4.88 -1.71 7.06
CA THR A 64 -3.53 -1.54 7.59
C THR A 64 -2.98 -2.88 8.02
N ASP A 65 -1.70 -3.09 7.74
CA ASP A 65 -0.98 -4.28 8.15
C ASP A 65 0.39 -3.87 8.69
N ILE A 66 0.77 -4.41 9.83
CA ILE A 66 2.09 -4.21 10.41
C ILE A 66 2.78 -5.56 10.46
N TRP A 67 3.90 -5.67 9.78
CA TRP A 67 4.71 -6.89 9.78
C TRP A 67 6.17 -6.58 10.05
N THR A 68 6.85 -7.54 10.67
CA THR A 68 8.29 -7.51 10.84
C THR A 68 8.94 -8.44 9.81
N GLU A 69 9.77 -7.87 8.97
CA GLU A 69 10.66 -8.60 8.07
C GLU A 69 11.83 -9.16 8.88
N THR A 70 11.93 -10.49 8.93
CA THR A 70 12.78 -11.20 9.89
C THR A 70 14.25 -11.25 9.50
N LEU A 71 14.61 -11.09 8.22
CA LEU A 71 16.01 -11.17 7.79
C LEU A 71 16.80 -9.93 8.21
N ASN A 72 16.19 -8.74 8.15
CA ASN A 72 16.83 -7.49 8.54
C ASN A 72 16.26 -6.90 9.84
N MET A 73 15.33 -7.60 10.49
CA MET A 73 14.63 -7.15 11.71
C MET A 73 13.99 -5.76 11.55
N LYS A 74 13.36 -5.53 10.40
CA LYS A 74 12.71 -4.26 10.08
C LYS A 74 11.20 -4.41 10.16
N SER A 75 10.53 -3.49 10.84
CA SER A 75 9.08 -3.43 10.87
C SER A 75 8.56 -2.48 9.79
N PHE A 76 7.43 -2.81 9.20
CA PHE A 76 6.78 -1.99 8.18
C PHE A 76 5.31 -1.78 8.50
N LEU A 77 4.78 -0.62 8.13
CA LEU A 77 3.35 -0.33 8.06
C LEU A 77 2.95 -0.25 6.58
N GLY A 78 2.07 -1.14 6.17
CA GLY A 78 1.38 -1.05 4.89
C GLY A 78 -0.01 -0.46 5.07
N MET A 79 -0.42 0.42 4.15
CA MET A 79 -1.78 0.94 4.09
C MET A 79 -2.32 0.88 2.67
N THR A 80 -3.51 0.32 2.51
CA THR A 80 -4.20 0.18 1.22
C THR A 80 -5.60 0.78 1.30
N ALA A 81 -5.93 1.60 0.30
CA ALA A 81 -7.27 2.16 0.12
C ALA A 81 -8.09 1.28 -0.83
N HIS A 82 -9.34 1.05 -0.46
CA HIS A 82 -10.30 0.24 -1.18
C HIS A 82 -11.55 1.07 -1.48
N PHE A 83 -11.96 1.08 -2.74
CA PHE A 83 -13.09 1.90 -3.17
C PHE A 83 -13.72 1.36 -4.45
N LEU A 84 -14.90 1.87 -4.78
CA LEU A 84 -15.63 1.51 -5.99
C LEU A 84 -15.46 2.57 -7.07
N VAL A 85 -15.29 2.14 -8.32
CA VAL A 85 -15.40 2.98 -9.51
C VAL A 85 -16.43 2.35 -10.43
N GLY A 86 -17.62 2.96 -10.47
CA GLY A 86 -18.81 2.28 -10.99
C GLY A 86 -19.09 1.04 -10.16
N GLU A 87 -19.15 -0.13 -10.82
CA GLU A 87 -19.37 -1.43 -10.16
C GLU A 87 -18.06 -2.18 -9.84
N GLN A 88 -16.91 -1.61 -10.21
CA GLN A 88 -15.62 -2.28 -10.04
C GLN A 88 -14.95 -1.89 -8.73
N HIS A 89 -14.62 -2.90 -7.92
CA HIS A 89 -13.77 -2.73 -6.75
C HIS A 89 -12.30 -2.51 -7.16
N LYS A 90 -11.70 -1.46 -6.61
CA LYS A 90 -10.29 -1.13 -6.79
C LYS A 90 -9.59 -1.03 -5.44
N SER A 91 -8.35 -1.53 -5.42
CA SER A 91 -7.44 -1.43 -4.28
C SER A 91 -6.17 -0.71 -4.72
N VAL A 92 -5.72 0.26 -3.94
CA VAL A 92 -4.48 0.99 -4.19
C VAL A 92 -3.67 1.06 -2.90
N THR A 93 -2.46 0.51 -2.91
CA THR A 93 -1.52 0.68 -1.80
C THR A 93 -1.04 2.12 -1.79
N ILE A 94 -1.40 2.86 -0.75
CA ILE A 94 -1.10 4.28 -0.58
C ILE A 94 0.20 4.49 0.22
N GLY A 95 0.62 3.51 1.00
CA GLY A 95 1.89 3.60 1.72
C GLY A 95 2.45 2.25 2.10
N VAL A 96 3.78 2.14 2.02
CA VAL A 96 4.58 1.14 2.73
C VAL A 96 5.73 1.88 3.38
N VAL A 97 5.72 1.92 4.71
CA VAL A 97 6.62 2.75 5.50
C VAL A 97 7.44 1.87 6.44
N GLU A 98 8.75 2.05 6.47
CA GLU A 98 9.62 1.43 7.47
C GLU A 98 9.41 2.12 8.83
N LEU A 99 9.08 1.34 9.86
CA LEU A 99 8.86 1.80 11.22
C LEU A 99 10.18 1.71 11.99
N ILE A 100 10.78 2.87 12.28
CA ILE A 100 12.10 2.96 12.93
C ILE A 100 11.97 3.13 14.46
N GLU A 101 10.84 3.67 14.92
CA GLU A 101 10.56 3.90 16.33
C GLU A 101 9.83 2.72 16.96
N ARG A 102 9.98 2.54 18.28
CA ARG A 102 9.16 1.59 19.04
C ARG A 102 7.71 2.04 18.92
N HIS A 103 6.87 1.15 18.38
CA HIS A 103 5.47 1.31 17.96
C HIS A 103 4.51 1.93 19.00
N GLN A 104 4.74 3.17 19.40
CA GLN A 104 3.81 3.94 20.20
C GLN A 104 2.61 4.30 19.32
N SER A 105 1.40 4.20 19.89
CA SER A 105 0.15 4.46 19.16
C SER A 105 0.15 5.84 18.49
N GLU A 106 0.79 6.84 19.10
CA GLU A 106 0.93 8.19 18.52
C GLU A 106 1.80 8.21 17.26
N TYR A 107 2.90 7.45 17.23
CA TYR A 107 3.75 7.35 16.05
C TYR A 107 2.99 6.73 14.86
N LEU A 108 2.25 5.66 15.12
CA LEU A 108 1.40 5.02 14.11
C LEU A 108 0.30 5.95 13.63
N LYS A 109 -0.38 6.65 14.56
CA LYS A 109 -1.42 7.65 14.25
C LYS A 109 -0.89 8.70 13.28
N ASN A 110 0.28 9.27 13.56
CA ASN A 110 0.89 10.28 12.71
C ASN A 110 1.19 9.74 11.31
N TRP A 111 1.67 8.49 11.20
CA TRP A 111 1.86 7.87 9.88
C TRP A 111 0.55 7.67 9.12
N LEU A 112 -0.51 7.21 9.78
CA LEU A 112 -1.82 7.03 9.15
C LEU A 112 -2.36 8.36 8.60
N LEU A 113 -2.30 9.44 9.40
CA LEU A 113 -2.74 10.78 9.01
C LEU A 113 -1.86 11.38 7.90
N ASN A 114 -0.54 11.20 7.97
CA ASN A 114 0.37 11.68 6.93
C ASN A 114 0.11 10.97 5.59
N LEU A 115 -0.17 9.67 5.61
CA LEU A 115 -0.42 8.92 4.39
C LEU A 115 -1.75 9.30 3.73
N ILE A 116 -2.84 9.50 4.49
CA ILE A 116 -4.10 9.97 3.88
C ILE A 116 -3.96 11.39 3.33
N ASP A 117 -3.24 12.27 4.04
CA ASP A 117 -2.99 13.65 3.61
C ASP A 117 -2.17 13.70 2.32
N GLN A 118 -1.10 12.90 2.24
CA GLN A 118 -0.29 12.77 1.03
C GLN A 118 -1.11 12.34 -0.19
N TRP A 119 -2.21 11.62 0.00
CA TRP A 119 -3.08 11.14 -1.07
C TRP A 119 -4.35 11.96 -1.25
N ASN A 120 -4.49 13.09 -0.55
CA ASN A 120 -5.66 13.97 -0.57
C ASN A 120 -6.96 13.21 -0.22
N ILE A 121 -6.87 12.28 0.74
CA ILE A 121 -8.02 11.54 1.25
C ILE A 121 -8.58 12.28 2.46
N GLU A 122 -9.81 12.74 2.35
CA GLU A 122 -10.54 13.35 3.46
C GLU A 122 -10.98 12.30 4.49
N ILE A 123 -10.88 12.63 5.78
CA ILE A 123 -11.21 11.71 6.88
C ILE A 123 -12.68 11.32 6.85
N GLU A 124 -13.54 12.23 6.39
CA GLU A 124 -14.99 12.07 6.27
C GLU A 124 -15.37 10.97 5.26
N ASN A 125 -14.56 10.80 4.21
CA ASN A 125 -14.77 9.81 3.16
C ASN A 125 -14.34 8.40 3.58
N ILE A 126 -13.59 8.27 4.69
CA ILE A 126 -13.18 6.98 5.26
C ILE A 126 -14.35 6.39 6.03
N VAL A 127 -14.89 5.28 5.55
CA VAL A 127 -15.99 4.55 6.19
C VAL A 127 -15.48 3.65 7.31
N VAL A 128 -14.36 2.96 7.08
CA VAL A 128 -13.79 1.99 8.02
C VAL A 128 -12.30 1.80 7.77
N VAL A 129 -11.56 1.53 8.84
CA VAL A 129 -10.16 1.13 8.83
C VAL A 129 -10.05 -0.26 9.46
N VAL A 130 -9.58 -1.21 8.66
CA VAL A 130 -9.38 -2.60 9.06
C VAL A 130 -7.92 -2.83 9.41
N SER A 131 -7.63 -3.28 10.63
CA SER A 131 -6.27 -3.58 11.09
C SER A 131 -6.16 -4.96 11.72
N ASP A 132 -4.94 -5.42 12.00
CA ASP A 132 -4.76 -6.49 12.98
C ASP A 132 -5.31 -6.07 14.37
N ASN A 133 -5.33 -7.03 15.30
CA ASN A 133 -5.90 -6.81 16.64
C ASN A 133 -4.84 -6.34 17.66
N ASP A 134 -3.70 -5.80 17.21
CA ASP A 134 -2.70 -5.22 18.11
C ASP A 134 -3.25 -3.94 18.79
N ALA A 135 -2.95 -3.80 20.08
CA ALA A 135 -3.47 -2.71 20.88
C ALA A 135 -2.98 -1.33 20.41
N ASN A 136 -1.75 -1.24 19.87
CA ASN A 136 -1.16 0.03 19.47
C ASN A 136 -1.79 0.55 18.18
N ILE A 137 -1.97 -0.29 17.17
CA ILE A 137 -2.61 0.12 15.90
C ILE A 137 -4.09 0.40 16.10
N LYS A 138 -4.78 -0.39 16.93
CA LYS A 138 -6.17 -0.11 17.31
C LYS A 138 -6.29 1.27 17.93
N LYS A 139 -5.48 1.56 18.96
CA LYS A 139 -5.50 2.87 19.61
C LYS A 139 -5.17 4.00 18.63
N ALA A 140 -4.17 3.81 17.77
CA ALA A 140 -3.81 4.78 16.73
C ALA A 140 -4.97 5.10 15.78
N ILE A 141 -5.72 4.08 15.35
CA ILE A 141 -6.88 4.25 14.47
C ILE A 141 -8.00 4.98 15.19
N VAL A 142 -8.31 4.59 16.42
CA VAL A 142 -9.37 5.24 17.22
C VAL A 142 -9.03 6.72 17.45
N ASP A 143 -7.78 7.01 17.80
CA ASP A 143 -7.31 8.38 18.04
C ASP A 143 -7.26 9.22 16.74
N ALA A 144 -7.05 8.61 15.57
CA ALA A 144 -7.01 9.29 14.28
C ALA A 144 -8.39 9.50 13.64
N PHE A 145 -9.26 8.50 13.73
CA PHE A 145 -10.44 8.37 12.86
C PHE A 145 -11.77 8.26 13.63
N GLY A 146 -11.71 7.96 14.92
CA GLY A 146 -12.89 7.65 15.73
C GLY A 146 -13.08 6.16 15.99
N ILE A 147 -13.75 5.84 17.10
CA ILE A 147 -13.98 4.46 17.56
C ILE A 147 -14.90 3.66 16.64
N ASP A 148 -15.84 4.35 16.00
CA ASP A 148 -16.83 3.82 15.05
C ASP A 148 -16.21 3.41 13.71
N LYS A 149 -15.00 3.90 13.40
CA LYS A 149 -14.29 3.58 12.16
C LYS A 149 -13.31 2.42 12.27
N HIS A 150 -13.09 1.83 13.45
CA HIS A 150 -12.19 0.68 13.59
C HIS A 150 -12.93 -0.65 13.39
N LEU A 151 -12.38 -1.53 12.54
CA LEU A 151 -12.85 -2.90 12.39
C LEU A 151 -11.68 -3.89 12.51
N PRO A 152 -11.71 -4.88 13.42
CA PRO A 152 -10.64 -5.87 13.51
C PRO A 152 -10.63 -6.81 12.29
N CYS A 153 -9.43 -7.17 11.85
CA CYS A 153 -9.22 -8.13 10.77
C CYS A 153 -9.71 -9.52 11.20
N PHE A 154 -10.65 -10.07 10.43
CA PHE A 154 -11.25 -11.38 10.68
C PHE A 154 -10.23 -12.54 10.72
N ALA A 155 -9.19 -12.48 9.89
CA ALA A 155 -8.15 -13.50 9.87
C ALA A 155 -7.39 -13.56 11.21
N HIS A 156 -7.05 -12.40 11.78
CA HIS A 156 -6.36 -12.30 13.06
C HIS A 156 -7.26 -12.67 14.25
N LEU A 157 -8.57 -12.39 14.16
CA LEU A 157 -9.53 -12.87 15.17
C LEU A 157 -9.50 -14.39 15.28
N LYS A 158 -9.57 -15.11 14.15
CA LYS A 158 -9.53 -16.59 14.14
C LYS A 158 -8.24 -17.18 14.70
N LEU A 159 -7.10 -16.58 14.37
CA LEU A 159 -5.79 -17.03 14.85
C LEU A 159 -5.61 -16.82 16.36
N SER A 160 -6.25 -15.80 16.94
CA SER A 160 -6.25 -15.60 18.40
C SER A 160 -7.14 -16.59 19.14
N SER A 161 -8.28 -16.99 18.56
CA SER A 161 -9.19 -17.98 19.15
C SER A 161 -8.67 -19.42 19.12
N GLY A 162 -7.77 -19.76 18.18
CA GLY A 162 -7.16 -21.10 18.10
C GLY A 162 -5.94 -21.32 18.99
N LYS A 163 -5.47 -20.29 19.72
CA LYS A 163 -4.38 -20.42 20.71
C LYS A 163 -4.87 -20.81 22.11
N ASN A 164 -6.20 -20.87 22.30
CA ASN A 164 -6.86 -21.23 23.57
C ASN A 164 -7.55 -22.61 23.50
N SER A 165 -7.17 -23.47 22.54
CA SER A 165 -7.66 -24.86 22.40
C SER A 165 -6.54 -25.86 22.45
#